data_AF-A0A958KAI5-F1
#
_entry.id   AF-A0A958KAI5-F1
#
_cell.length_a   1.000
_cell.length_b   1.000
_cell.length_c   1.000
_cell.angle_alpha   90.00
_cell.angle_beta   90.00
_cell.angle_gamma   90.00
#
_symmetry.space_group_name_H-M   'P 1'
#
loop_
_entity.id
_entity.type
_entity.pdbx_description
1 polymer ?
#
loop_
_entity_poly.entity_id
_entity_poly.type
_entity_poly.pdbx_seq_one_letter_code
_entity_poly.pdbx_strand_id
1 'polypeptide(L)' 'MKKEIKNQILQALRHPEASDGLYLRNFSMLHEEDERPGVEADEAEILEALNDLVKEGKVSLQQLGEEVVFFAA' A
#
# COMPACT_ATOMS: atom_id res chain seq x y z
N MET A 1 1.50 -7.85 -14.84
CA MET A 1 2.31 -6.87 -14.08
C MET A 1 1.42 -6.02 -13.18
N LYS A 2 0.67 -5.03 -13.70
CA LYS A 2 -0.15 -4.12 -12.86
C LYS A 2 -1.17 -4.80 -11.93
N LYS A 3 -1.77 -5.91 -12.36
CA LYS A 3 -2.71 -6.70 -11.52
C LYS A 3 -2.02 -7.39 -10.35
N GLU A 4 -0.76 -7.79 -10.52
CA GLU A 4 0.02 -8.46 -9.46
C GLU A 4 0.41 -7.46 -8.38
N ILE A 5 0.92 -6.30 -8.77
CA ILE A 5 1.27 -5.20 -7.86
C ILE A 5 0.04 -4.77 -7.04
N LYS A 6 -1.13 -4.63 -7.69
CA LYS A 6 -2.39 -4.34 -6.99
C LYS A 6 -2.75 -5.41 -5.95
N ASN A 7 -2.55 -6.69 -6.27
CA ASN A 7 -2.81 -7.78 -5.33
C ASN A 7 -1.84 -7.74 -4.13
N GLN A 8 -0.56 -7.51 -4.38
CA GLN A 8 0.46 -7.37 -3.33
C GLN A 8 0.13 -6.20 -2.40
N ILE A 9 -0.23 -5.03 -2.95
CA ILE A 9 -0.69 -3.85 -2.18
C ILE A 9 -1.89 -4.21 -1.29
N LEU A 10 -2.89 -4.89 -1.83
CA LEU A 10 -4.06 -5.28 -1.06
C LEU A 10 -3.73 -6.31 0.03
N GLN A 11 -2.79 -7.22 -0.21
CA GLN A 11 -2.32 -8.14 0.82
C GLN A 11 -1.59 -7.40 1.93
N ALA A 12 -0.70 -6.46 1.58
CA ALA A 12 0.01 -5.62 2.55
C ALA A 12 -0.96 -4.79 3.40
N LEU A 13 -1.95 -4.14 2.79
CA LEU A 13 -2.95 -3.31 3.48
C LEU A 13 -3.96 -4.09 4.33
N ARG A 14 -4.15 -5.38 4.05
CA ARG A 14 -5.05 -6.26 4.82
C ARG A 14 -4.34 -7.02 5.94
N HIS A 15 -3.02 -6.91 6.01
CA HIS A 15 -2.25 -7.52 7.09
C HIS A 15 -2.55 -6.82 8.43
N PRO A 16 -2.59 -7.54 9.57
CA PRO A 16 -2.87 -6.93 10.89
C PRO A 16 -1.94 -5.77 11.26
N GLU A 17 -0.67 -5.83 10.84
CA GLU A 17 0.33 -4.78 11.07
C GLU A 17 0.08 -3.49 10.25
N ALA A 18 -0.83 -3.53 9.27
CA ALA A 18 -1.27 -2.35 8.52
C ALA A 18 -2.57 -1.73 9.06
N SER A 19 -2.96 -2.05 10.30
CA SER A 19 -4.20 -1.56 10.91
C SER A 19 -4.28 -0.02 11.00
N ASP A 20 -3.13 0.64 11.17
CA ASP A 20 -3.01 2.10 11.14
C ASP A 20 -2.80 2.68 9.73
N GLY A 21 -2.89 1.83 8.71
CA GLY A 21 -2.60 2.18 7.32
C GLY A 21 -1.10 2.24 7.02
N LEU A 22 -0.76 2.43 5.74
CA LEU A 22 0.62 2.42 5.26
C LEU A 22 0.96 3.70 4.52
N TYR A 23 2.16 4.22 4.76
CA TYR A 23 2.80 5.22 3.90
C TYR A 23 3.31 4.56 2.61
N LEU A 24 3.48 5.33 1.54
CA LEU A 24 3.99 4.83 0.25
C LEU A 24 5.29 4.02 0.38
N ARG A 25 6.25 4.52 1.15
CA ARG A 25 7.54 3.85 1.38
C ARG A 25 7.40 2.49 2.09
N ASN A 26 6.37 2.31 2.92
CA ASN A 26 6.18 1.11 3.73
C ASN A 26 5.71 -0.11 2.92
N PHE A 27 5.44 0.05 1.62
CA PHE A 27 5.11 -1.05 0.72
C PHE A 27 6.34 -1.82 0.23
N SER A 28 7.47 -1.15 0.05
CA SER A 28 8.72 -1.76 -0.44
C SER A 28 9.86 -1.73 0.59
N MET A 29 9.80 -0.83 1.58
CA MET A 29 10.75 -0.75 2.69
C MET A 29 10.13 -1.32 3.97
N LEU A 30 10.25 -2.63 4.14
CA LEU A 30 9.82 -3.33 5.34
C LEU A 30 10.90 -3.26 6.43
N HIS A 31 10.47 -3.18 7.69
CA HIS A 31 11.38 -3.35 8.83
C HIS A 31 11.74 -4.83 9.01
N GLU A 32 12.85 -5.13 9.71
CA GLU A 32 13.29 -6.53 9.91
C GLU A 32 12.28 -7.38 10.68
N GLU A 33 11.45 -6.76 11.51
CA GLU A 33 10.40 -7.42 12.31
C GLU A 33 9.04 -7.46 11.61
N ASP A 34 8.94 -6.92 10.39
CA ASP A 34 7.69 -6.76 9.67
C ASP A 34 7.30 -8.05 8.94
N GLU A 35 6.16 -8.63 9.32
CA GLU A 35 5.68 -9.88 8.71
C GLU A 35 4.81 -9.62 7.47
N ARG A 36 4.54 -8.35 7.11
CA ARG A 36 3.74 -8.00 5.94
C ARG A 36 4.43 -8.47 4.64
N PRO A 37 3.66 -8.91 3.64
CA PRO A 37 4.23 -9.13 2.32
C PRO A 37 4.71 -7.80 1.72
N GLY A 38 5.94 -7.79 1.22
CA GLY A 38 6.48 -6.67 0.47
C GLY A 38 5.85 -6.57 -0.92
N VAL A 39 5.84 -5.37 -1.48
CA VAL A 39 5.44 -5.13 -2.87
C VAL A 39 6.69 -5.04 -3.72
N GLU A 40 6.81 -5.95 -4.69
CA GLU A 40 7.95 -6.03 -5.59
C GLU A 40 7.71 -5.16 -6.83
N ALA A 41 7.90 -3.86 -6.68
CA ALA A 41 7.82 -2.88 -7.74
C ALA A 41 8.56 -1.60 -7.36
N ASP A 42 8.83 -0.73 -8.33
CA ASP A 42 9.35 0.60 -8.00
C ASP A 42 8.26 1.51 -7.41
N GLU A 43 8.68 2.60 -6.76
CA GLU A 43 7.77 3.52 -6.08
C GLU A 43 6.72 4.14 -7.04
N ALA A 44 7.09 4.38 -8.31
CA ALA A 44 6.19 4.96 -9.30
C ALA A 44 5.10 3.97 -9.72
N GLU A 45 5.46 2.70 -9.93
CA GLU A 45 4.52 1.61 -10.21
C GLU A 45 3.58 1.35 -9.04
N ILE A 46 4.09 1.39 -7.80
CA ILE A 46 3.28 1.27 -6.58
C ILE A 46 2.28 2.42 -6.49
N LEU A 47 2.73 3.67 -6.69
CA LEU A 47 1.87 4.84 -6.65
C LEU A 47 0.80 4.81 -7.75
N GLU A 48 1.15 4.38 -8.96
CA GLU A 48 0.19 4.22 -10.05
C GLU A 48 -0.87 3.15 -9.70
N ALA A 49 -0.45 2.03 -9.12
CA ALA A 49 -1.34 0.96 -8.70
C ALA A 49 -2.26 1.37 -7.53
N LEU A 50 -1.74 2.12 -6.55
CA LEU A 50 -2.53 2.71 -5.45
C LEU A 50 -3.59 3.67 -5.99
N ASN A 51 -3.22 4.57 -6.91
CA ASN A 51 -4.16 5.49 -7.53
C ASN A 51 -5.29 4.77 -8.27
N ASP A 52 -4.97 3.69 -8.98
CA ASP A 52 -6.00 2.86 -9.61
C ASP A 52 -6.90 2.18 -8.56
N LEU A 53 -6.33 1.63 -7.48
CA LEU A 53 -7.10 0.97 -6.42
C LEU A 53 -8.02 1.94 -5.67
N VAL A 54 -7.61 3.20 -5.52
CA VAL A 54 -8.44 4.28 -4.98
C VAL A 54 -9.61 4.57 -5.92
N LYS A 55 -9.37 4.66 -7.23
CA LYS A 55 -10.45 4.82 -8.22
C LYS A 55 -11.40 3.62 -8.27
N GLU A 56 -10.88 2.42 -8.01
CA GLU A 56 -11.66 1.18 -7.90
C GLU A 56 -12.42 1.07 -6.57
N GLY A 57 -12.19 1.96 -5.60
CA GLY A 57 -12.82 1.93 -4.28
C GLY A 57 -12.34 0.79 -3.36
N LYS A 58 -11.15 0.23 -3.63
CA LYS A 58 -10.55 -0.87 -2.84
C LYS A 58 -9.54 -0.39 -1.81
N VAL A 59 -9.06 0.84 -1.97
CA VAL A 59 -8.13 1.52 -1.08
C VAL A 59 -8.67 2.92 -0.82
N SER A 60 -8.65 3.36 0.43
CA SER A 60 -8.87 4.76 0.78
C SER A 60 -7.54 5.42 1.12
N LEU A 61 -7.44 6.71 0.87
CA LEU A 61 -6.32 7.51 1.31
C LEU A 61 -6.79 8.58 2.30
N GLN A 62 -5.95 8.86 3.29
CA GLN A 62 -6.15 9.95 4.22
C GLN A 62 -4.88 10.81 4.24
N GLN A 63 -5.07 12.13 4.27
CA GLN A 63 -3.99 13.05 4.50
C GLN A 63 -3.83 13.28 6.00
N LEU A 64 -2.66 12.92 6.54
CA LEU A 64 -2.29 13.12 7.94
C LEU A 64 -1.10 14.08 8.00
N GLY A 65 -1.40 15.36 8.19
CA GLY A 65 -0.39 16.42 8.09
C GLY A 65 0.15 16.56 6.67
N GLU A 66 1.45 16.40 6.49
CA GLU A 66 2.13 16.48 5.20
C GLU A 66 2.24 15.12 4.49
N GLU A 67 1.84 14.03 5.14
CA GLU A 67 1.95 12.67 4.59
C GLU A 67 0.58 12.11 4.16
N VAL A 68 0.62 11.16 3.23
CA VAL A 68 -0.54 10.39 2.77
C VAL A 68 -0.44 8.97 3.31
N VAL A 69 -1.51 8.51 3.94
CA VAL A 69 -1.65 7.15 4.47
C VAL A 69 -2.74 6.42 3.70
N PHE A 70 -2.45 5.19 3.29
CA PHE A 70 -3.34 4.32 2.54
C PHE A 70 -3.92 3.23 3.44
N PHE A 71 -5.21 2.93 3.27
CA PHE A 71 -5.95 1.94 4.03
C PHE A 71 -6.69 1.01 3.08
N ALA A 72 -6.87 -0.26 3.45
CA ALA A 72 -7.83 -1.13 2.78
C ALA A 72 -9.25 -0.58 2.99
N ALA A 73 -10.04 -0.50 1.92
CA ALA A 73 -11.45 -0.12 1.96
C ALA A 73 -12.38 -1.32 2.26
#